data_AF-A0A949VRT1-F1
#
_entry.id   AF-A0A949VRT1-F1
#
_cell.length_a   1.000
_cell.length_b   1.000
_cell.length_c   1.000
_cell.angle_alpha   90.00
_cell.angle_beta   90.00
_cell.angle_gamma   90.00
#
_symmetry.space_group_name_H-M   'P 1'
#
loop_
_entity.id
_entity.type
_entity.pdbx_description
1 polymer ?
#
loop_
_entity_poly.entity_id
_entity_poly.type
_entity_poly.pdbx_seq_one_letter_code
_entity_poly.pdbx_strand_id
1 'polypeptide(L)' 'MKGVTFIEDKAKKRRYMQIDMKAVKDDREWIQDLVDVLIAESRRDQKRIPWSVIKEELKREGRL' A
#
# COMPACT_ATOMS: atom_id res chain seq x y z
N MET A 1 -9.81 12.33 -5.75
CA MET A 1 -9.18 11.42 -6.73
C MET A 1 -10.20 11.13 -7.81
N LYS A 2 -9.94 11.49 -9.07
CA LYS A 2 -10.83 11.08 -10.17
C LYS A 2 -10.81 9.55 -10.25
N GLY A 3 -11.98 8.94 -10.41
CA GLY A 3 -12.08 7.48 -10.56
C GLY A 3 -12.04 6.67 -9.27
N VAL A 4 -12.01 7.26 -8.08
CA VAL A 4 -12.15 6.52 -6.79
C VAL A 4 -13.47 6.84 -6.13
N THR A 5 -14.23 5.80 -5.76
CA THR A 5 -15.47 5.93 -4.97
C THR A 5 -15.40 5.02 -3.75
N PHE A 6 -15.76 5.53 -2.58
CA PHE A 6 -15.93 4.73 -1.37
C PHE A 6 -17.40 4.35 -1.20
N ILE A 7 -17.64 3.06 -1.01
CA ILE A 7 -18.99 2.53 -0.76
C ILE A 7 -18.99 1.98 0.67
N GLU A 8 -19.90 2.49 1.49
CA GLU A 8 -20.05 2.05 2.88
C GLU A 8 -21.37 1.30 3.06
N ASP A 9 -21.29 0.03 3.44
CA ASP A 9 -22.42 -0.75 3.93
C ASP A 9 -22.47 -0.63 5.45
N LYS A 10 -23.30 0.31 5.93
CA LYS A 10 -23.47 0.58 7.36
C LYS A 10 -24.11 -0.58 8.12
N ALA A 11 -24.92 -1.41 7.46
CA ALA A 11 -25.59 -2.55 8.10
C ALA A 11 -24.61 -3.69 8.38
N LYS A 12 -23.69 -3.95 7.44
CA LYS A 12 -22.69 -5.03 7.57
C LYS A 12 -21.31 -4.54 8.03
N LYS A 13 -21.18 -3.24 8.33
CA LYS A 13 -19.91 -2.58 8.68
C LYS A 13 -18.80 -2.84 7.65
N ARG A 14 -19.16 -2.94 6.36
CA ARG A 14 -18.20 -3.17 5.27
C ARG A 14 -17.91 -1.86 4.54
N ARG A 15 -16.66 -1.65 4.17
CA ARG A 15 -16.22 -0.51 3.37
C ARG A 15 -15.50 -1.02 2.14
N TYR A 16 -16.00 -0.65 0.97
CA TYR A 16 -15.42 -1.00 -0.32
C TYR A 16 -14.83 0.25 -0.98
N MET A 17 -13.79 0.04 -1.77
CA MET A 17 -13.22 1.06 -2.65
C MET A 17 -13.42 0.59 -4.09
N GLN A 18 -14.08 1.40 -4.91
CA GLN A 18 -14.24 1.18 -6.33
C GLN A 18 -13.28 2.10 -7.08
N ILE A 19 -12.50 1.52 -8.00
CA ILE A 19 -11.55 2.23 -8.83
C ILE A 19 -11.97 2.08 -10.29
N ASP A 20 -12.08 3.20 -11.01
CA ASP A 20 -12.28 3.23 -12.46
C ASP A 20 -10.98 2.83 -13.16
N MET A 21 -11.00 1.68 -13.84
CA MET A 21 -9.86 1.14 -14.57
C MET A 21 -9.38 2.05 -15.72
N LYS A 22 -10.25 2.92 -16.25
CA LYS A 22 -9.83 3.91 -17.24
C LYS A 22 -8.87 4.94 -16.61
N ALA A 23 -9.18 5.39 -15.40
CA ALA A 23 -8.30 6.30 -14.65
C ALA A 23 -6.96 5.64 -14.28
N VAL A 24 -6.95 4.33 -14.03
CA VAL A 24 -5.71 3.55 -13.81
C VAL A 24 -4.87 3.45 -15.09
N LYS A 25 -5.51 3.38 -16.25
CA LYS A 25 -4.81 3.31 -17.54
C LYS A 25 -4.14 4.65 -17.88
N ASP A 26 -4.86 5.75 -17.66
CA ASP A 26 -4.42 7.10 -18.03
C ASP A 26 -3.33 7.64 -17.09
N ASP A 27 -3.32 7.17 -15.85
CA ASP A 27 -2.32 7.48 -14.84
C ASP A 27 -2.08 6.20 -14.01
N ARG A 28 -0.92 5.57 -14.15
CA ARG A 28 -0.60 4.33 -13.40
C ARG A 28 0.12 4.62 -12.09
N GLU A 29 0.80 5.75 -12.02
CA GLU A 29 1.67 6.12 -10.90
C GLU A 29 0.83 6.39 -9.66
N TRP A 30 -0.30 7.10 -9.80
CA TRP A 30 -1.17 7.35 -8.64
C TRP A 30 -1.74 6.07 -8.00
N ILE A 31 -1.97 5.01 -8.78
CA ILE A 31 -2.46 3.74 -8.22
C ILE A 31 -1.37 3.03 -7.45
N GLN A 32 -0.13 3.12 -7.94
CA GLN A 32 1.03 2.57 -7.27
C GLN A 32 1.24 3.30 -5.94
N ASP A 33 1.22 4.64 -5.96
CA ASP A 33 1.33 5.47 -4.75
C ASP A 33 0.22 5.16 -3.73
N LEU A 34 -1.03 5.01 -4.20
CA LEU A 34 -2.16 4.64 -3.34
C LEU A 34 -1.92 3.29 -2.67
N VAL A 35 -1.49 2.28 -3.43
CA VAL A 35 -1.23 0.93 -2.91
C VAL A 35 -0.05 0.94 -1.94
N ASP A 36 1.02 1.68 -2.24
CA ASP A 36 2.20 1.80 -1.38
C ASP A 36 1.84 2.43 -0.03
N VAL A 37 1.02 3.49 -0.02
CA VAL A 37 0.51 4.11 1.21
C VAL A 37 -0.38 3.14 2.00
N LEU A 38 -1.29 2.42 1.34
CA LEU A 38 -2.14 1.43 2.01
C LEU A 38 -1.31 0.31 2.65
N ILE A 39 -0.28 -0.17 1.96
CA ILE A 39 0.63 -1.17 2.49
C ILE A 39 1.42 -0.59 3.68
N ALA A 40 1.96 0.63 3.55
CA ALA A 40 2.70 1.28 4.63
C ALA A 40 1.85 1.45 5.90
N GLU A 41 0.62 1.96 5.76
CA GLU A 41 -0.32 2.12 6.86
C GLU A 41 -0.74 0.76 7.45
N SER A 42 -0.95 -0.27 6.64
CA SER A 42 -1.26 -1.62 7.15
C SER A 42 -0.13 -2.22 8.00
N ARG A 43 1.10 -1.75 7.79
CA ARG A 43 2.31 -2.20 8.50
C ARG A 43 2.71 -1.28 9.65
N ARG A 44 1.94 -0.22 9.94
CA ARG A 44 2.32 0.80 10.94
C ARG A 44 2.68 0.22 12.32
N ASP A 45 1.98 -0.83 12.73
CA ASP A 45 2.10 -1.49 14.04
C ASP A 45 2.99 -2.75 13.99
N GLN A 46 3.59 -3.07 12.83
CA GLN A 46 4.53 -4.19 12.73
C GLN A 46 5.83 -3.88 13.47
N LYS A 47 6.44 -4.93 14.04
CA LYS A 47 7.76 -4.82 14.67
C LYS A 47 8.76 -4.29 13.65
N ARG A 48 9.47 -3.23 14.02
CA ARG A 48 10.51 -2.60 13.21
C ARG A 48 11.87 -3.08 13.67
N ILE A 49 12.79 -3.22 12.72
CA ILE A 49 14.20 -3.44 13.01
C ILE A 49 15.01 -2.25 12.52
N PRO A 50 16.11 -1.87 13.20
CA PRO A 50 16.98 -0.82 12.71
C PRO A 50 17.56 -1.17 11.33
N TRP A 51 17.71 -0.16 10.48
CA TRP A 51 18.30 -0.33 9.14
C TRP A 51 19.70 -0.95 9.19
N SER A 52 20.51 -0.62 10.20
CA SER A 52 21.85 -1.20 10.39
C SER A 52 21.81 -2.71 10.57
N VAL A 53 20.80 -3.23 11.29
CA VAL A 53 20.67 -4.67 11.56
C VAL A 53 20.36 -5.43 10.26
N ILE A 54 19.36 -4.98 9.51
CA ILE A 54 18.98 -5.64 8.25
C ILE A 54 20.06 -5.49 7.16
N LYS A 55 20.77 -4.35 7.13
CA LYS A 55 21.84 -4.12 6.16
C LYS A 55 23.00 -5.12 6.32
N GLU A 56 23.42 -5.38 7.55
CA GLU A 56 24.49 -6.34 7.81
C GLU A 56 24.03 -7.78 7.52
N GLU A 57 22.76 -8.10 7.79
CA GLU A 57 22.17 -9.39 7.42
C GLU A 57 22.15 -9.61 5.91
N LEU A 58 21.70 -8.63 5.12
CA LEU A 58 21.66 -8.71 3.67
C LEU A 58 23.05 -8.84 3.02
N LYS A 59 24.06 -8.14 3.53
CA LYS A 59 25.46 -8.28 3.08
C LYS A 59 25.98 -9.69 3.34
N ARG A 60 25.72 -10.24 4.53
CA ARG A 60 26.11 -11.60 4.90
C ARG A 60 25.43 -12.65 4.01
N GLU A 61 24.20 -12.40 3.57
CA GLU A 61 23.48 -13.24 2.61
C GLU A 61 23.94 -13.04 1.15
N GLY A 62 24.79 -12.05 0.85
CA GLY A 62 25.22 -11.71 -0.51
C GLY A 62 24.09 -11.11 -1.37
N ARG A 63 23.08 -10.52 -0.73
CA ARG A 63 21.91 -9.90 -1.39
C ARG A 63 22.03 -8.38 -1.46
N LEU A 64 23.15 -7.85 -0.96
CA LEU A 64 23.55 -6.44 -0.98
C LEU A 64 25.07 -6.33 -1.14
#